data_AF-A0A2K3MPS2-F1
#
_entry.id   AF-A0A2K3MPS2-F1
#
_cell.length_a   1.000
_cell.length_b   1.000
_cell.length_c   1.000
_cell.angle_alpha   90.00
_cell.angle_beta   90.00
_cell.angle_gamma   90.00
#
_symmetry.space_group_name_H-M   'P 1'
#
loop_
_entity.id
_entity.type
_entity.pdbx_description
1 polymer ?
#
loop_
_entity_poly.entity_id
_entity_poly.type
_entity_poly.pdbx_seq_one_letter_code
_entity_poly.pdbx_strand_id
1 'polypeptide(L)'
;MFFVPCLCQKDGLDNVTTSVYVVTLKQAPTSHYYGGDLTSLNDENNGFKDNGRTQFQKPRYGNISKTDKRFSSYVTRVHDSLLKKVLKGEKYLKLYSYHYLINGFAVLVTQQQAGRLSRSSDVANVVLDFSVRTATTHTPQFLGLPQGAWSQNGGFETAGEGIVIGFVDTGIDPTHPSFGDSKSDHLYPVPAHFSGICEVTRDFPSGSCNRKLVGARHFAASAITRGIFNMTQDYASPFDGDGHGTHTASVAAGNHGIPVIVAGHHFGNASGMAPRSQ
;
A
#
# COMPACT_ATOMS: atom_id res chain seq x y z
N MET A 1 48.88 -50.51 6.97
CA MET A 1 47.67 -49.77 6.57
C MET A 1 47.33 -48.83 7.72
N PHE A 2 47.84 -47.59 7.67
CA PHE A 2 47.68 -46.60 8.73
C PHE A 2 46.36 -45.86 8.50
N PHE A 3 45.43 -45.94 9.46
CA PHE A 3 44.24 -45.09 9.49
C PHE A 3 44.60 -43.80 10.21
N VAL A 4 44.61 -42.69 9.47
CA VAL A 4 44.61 -41.33 10.02
C VAL A 4 43.14 -40.91 10.13
N PRO A 5 42.59 -40.68 11.34
CA PRO A 5 41.31 -40.01 11.45
C PRO A 5 41.53 -38.52 11.21
N CYS A 6 40.94 -38.02 10.14
CA CYS A 6 40.82 -36.60 9.82
C CYS A 6 40.07 -35.89 10.96
N LEU A 7 40.75 -35.00 11.67
CA LEU A 7 40.12 -34.02 12.55
C LEU A 7 39.42 -32.98 11.68
N CYS A 8 38.13 -33.19 11.40
CA CYS A 8 37.27 -32.09 10.97
C CYS A 8 36.92 -31.25 12.20
N GLN A 9 37.65 -30.15 12.33
CA GLN A 9 37.34 -29.01 13.19
C GLN A 9 35.87 -28.62 12.98
N LYS A 10 35.06 -28.76 14.03
CA LYS A 10 33.73 -28.15 14.08
C LYS A 10 33.93 -26.65 14.25
N ASP A 11 33.93 -25.92 13.14
CA ASP A 11 33.78 -24.46 13.18
C ASP A 11 32.36 -24.17 13.67
N GLY A 12 32.26 -23.86 14.96
CA GLY A 12 31.09 -23.26 15.59
C GLY A 12 30.90 -21.85 15.06
N LEU A 13 30.26 -21.71 13.91
CA LEU A 13 29.57 -20.49 13.55
C LEU A 13 28.28 -20.47 14.37
N ASP A 14 28.28 -19.70 15.45
CA ASP A 14 27.07 -19.16 16.04
C ASP A 14 26.32 -18.41 14.93
N ASN A 15 25.46 -19.12 14.21
CA ASN A 15 24.70 -18.56 13.11
C ASN A 15 23.60 -17.68 13.72
N VAL A 16 23.97 -16.45 14.09
CA VAL A 16 23.06 -15.52 14.75
C VAL A 16 21.90 -15.27 13.81
N THR A 17 20.77 -15.88 14.13
CA THR A 17 19.59 -15.89 13.27
C THR A 17 19.03 -14.47 13.25
N THR A 18 18.99 -13.87 12.07
CA THR A 18 18.39 -12.55 11.84
C THR A 18 16.98 -12.71 11.31
N SER A 19 16.10 -11.78 11.64
CA SER A 19 14.73 -11.74 11.13
C SER A 19 14.29 -10.30 10.98
N VAL A 20 13.29 -10.08 10.13
CA VAL A 20 12.71 -8.75 9.95
C VAL A 20 11.67 -8.51 11.03
N TYR A 21 11.80 -7.39 11.72
CA TYR A 21 10.86 -6.90 12.73
C TYR A 21 10.27 -5.58 12.30
N VAL A 22 8.98 -5.40 12.57
CA VAL A 22 8.31 -4.09 12.53
C VAL A 22 8.34 -3.50 13.93
N VAL A 23 8.99 -2.34 14.06
CA VAL A 23 9.12 -1.59 15.31
C VAL A 23 8.23 -0.37 15.21
N THR A 24 7.33 -0.19 16.17
CA THR A 24 6.44 0.98 16.26
C THR A 24 6.84 1.83 17.46
N LEU A 25 6.92 3.14 17.28
CA LEU A 25 7.30 4.11 18.31
C LEU A 25 6.06 4.65 19.03
N LYS A 26 6.24 5.14 20.27
CA LYS A 26 5.16 5.75 21.06
C LYS A 26 4.77 7.14 20.54
N GLN A 27 5.68 7.84 19.87
CA GLN A 27 5.41 9.15 19.30
C GLN A 27 4.38 9.04 18.17
N ALA A 28 3.43 9.97 18.12
CA ALA A 28 2.38 9.99 17.11
C ALA A 28 2.93 10.08 15.66
N PRO A 29 2.26 9.45 14.68
CA PRO A 29 2.61 9.51 13.26
C PRO A 29 2.25 10.87 12.63
N THR A 30 2.66 11.10 11.38
CA THR A 30 2.37 12.35 10.65
C THR A 30 0.88 12.63 10.55
N SER A 31 0.05 11.61 10.28
CA SER A 31 -1.41 11.77 10.14
C SER A 31 -2.10 12.35 11.37
N HIS A 32 -1.56 12.12 12.57
CA HIS A 32 -2.09 12.72 13.81
C HIS A 32 -2.06 14.25 13.77
N TYR A 33 -1.06 14.85 13.11
CA TYR A 33 -0.94 16.30 13.00
C TYR A 33 -1.76 16.88 11.83
N TYR A 34 -2.29 16.01 10.96
CA TYR A 34 -3.27 16.37 9.93
C TYR A 34 -4.72 16.15 10.39
N GLY A 35 -4.92 15.32 11.41
CA GLY A 35 -6.25 14.91 11.90
C GLY A 35 -7.00 15.94 12.75
N GLY A 36 -6.43 17.12 13.02
CA GLY A 36 -7.12 18.20 13.73
C GLY A 36 -8.40 18.71 13.04
N ASP A 37 -8.59 18.34 11.75
CA ASP A 37 -9.77 18.71 10.95
C ASP A 37 -10.81 17.57 10.79
N LEU A 38 -10.54 16.34 11.23
CA LEU A 38 -11.48 15.20 11.06
C LEU A 38 -12.33 14.91 12.30
N THR A 39 -11.99 15.47 13.47
CA THR A 39 -12.76 15.30 14.71
C THR A 39 -13.99 16.20 14.81
N SER A 40 -14.23 17.10 13.84
CA SER A 40 -15.44 17.94 13.81
C SER A 40 -16.66 17.27 13.15
N LEU A 41 -16.53 16.04 12.62
CA LEU A 41 -17.61 15.37 11.89
C LEU A 41 -18.50 14.44 12.72
N ASN A 42 -18.35 14.40 14.05
CA ASN A 42 -19.16 13.52 14.92
C ASN A 42 -19.92 14.23 16.05
N ASP A 43 -19.97 15.56 16.08
CA ASP A 43 -20.79 16.32 17.05
C ASP A 43 -21.86 17.15 16.33
N GLU A 44 -22.75 16.49 15.58
CA GLU A 44 -24.06 17.06 15.24
C GLU A 44 -25.17 16.02 15.43
N ASN A 45 -25.54 15.83 16.70
CA ASN A 45 -26.91 15.47 17.04
C ASN A 45 -27.29 16.13 18.37
N ASN A 46 -27.50 17.44 18.33
CA ASN A 46 -28.42 18.18 19.20
C ASN A 46 -28.51 19.63 18.73
N GLY A 47 -29.60 19.98 18.07
CA GLY A 47 -29.85 21.35 17.64
C GLY A 47 -30.14 22.26 18.82
N PHE A 48 -29.51 23.44 18.88
CA PHE A 48 -30.11 24.65 19.46
C PHE A 48 -29.38 25.89 18.89
N LYS A 49 -30.19 26.93 18.62
CA LYS A 49 -29.91 28.15 17.86
C LYS A 49 -28.77 29.00 18.44
N ASP A 50 -27.91 29.57 17.58
CA ASP A 50 -27.35 30.91 17.84
C ASP A 50 -27.07 31.70 16.55
N ASN A 51 -27.36 32.99 16.62
CA ASN A 51 -27.34 33.99 15.56
C ASN A 51 -25.93 34.57 15.46
N GLY A 52 -25.12 34.09 14.53
CA GLY A 52 -23.78 34.63 14.29
C GLY A 52 -23.36 34.48 12.84
N ARG A 53 -23.19 35.60 12.12
CA ARG A 53 -22.49 35.62 10.83
C ARG A 53 -21.02 35.23 11.07
N THR A 54 -20.70 33.94 11.01
CA THR A 54 -19.33 33.46 10.87
C THR A 54 -19.04 33.24 9.40
N GLN A 55 -18.32 34.19 8.82
CA GLN A 55 -17.73 34.03 7.51
C GLN A 55 -16.68 32.91 7.63
N PHE A 56 -17.05 31.69 7.23
CA PHE A 56 -16.12 30.58 7.15
C PHE A 56 -15.05 30.92 6.11
N GLN A 57 -13.87 31.32 6.58
CA GLN A 57 -12.69 31.32 5.73
C GLN A 57 -12.38 29.87 5.41
N LYS A 58 -12.64 29.45 4.16
CA LYS A 58 -12.08 28.23 3.61
C LYS A 58 -10.57 28.23 3.88
N PRO A 59 -9.99 27.21 4.53
CA PRO A 59 -8.55 27.13 4.66
C PRO A 59 -7.92 27.16 3.27
N ARG A 60 -7.01 28.12 3.04
CA ARG A 60 -6.16 28.09 1.86
C ARG A 60 -5.30 26.84 1.96
N TYR A 61 -5.40 25.96 0.97
CA TYR A 61 -4.45 24.88 0.70
C TYR A 61 -3.04 25.49 0.50
N GLY A 62 -2.33 25.75 1.59
CA GLY A 62 -0.91 26.07 1.57
C GLY A 62 -0.11 24.80 1.26
N ASN A 63 0.95 24.91 0.47
CA ASN A 63 1.81 23.81 -0.04
C ASN A 63 2.07 22.63 0.93
N ILE A 64 1.11 21.70 1.03
CA ILE A 64 1.09 20.49 1.86
C ILE A 64 2.37 19.65 1.66
N SER A 65 2.82 19.54 0.40
CA SER A 65 4.00 18.79 -0.02
C SER A 65 5.32 19.21 0.67
N LYS A 66 5.50 20.49 1.03
CA LYS A 66 6.78 20.96 1.62
C LYS A 66 6.87 20.67 3.11
N THR A 67 5.77 20.82 3.85
CA THR A 67 5.67 20.48 5.28
C THR A 67 5.71 18.97 5.49
N ASP A 68 5.00 18.20 4.65
CA ASP A 68 5.06 16.73 4.63
C ASP A 68 6.47 16.19 4.49
N LYS A 69 7.20 16.69 3.48
CA LYS A 69 8.57 16.23 3.20
C LYS A 69 9.51 16.53 4.36
N ARG A 70 9.39 17.69 5.00
CA ARG A 70 10.21 18.07 6.16
C ARG A 70 9.92 17.19 7.38
N PHE A 71 8.63 16.93 7.66
CA PHE A 71 8.24 16.10 8.79
C PHE A 71 8.58 14.62 8.57
N SER A 72 8.33 14.07 7.37
CA SER A 72 8.76 12.71 6.99
C SER A 72 10.29 12.53 7.14
N SER A 73 11.06 13.54 6.71
CA SER A 73 12.52 13.54 6.90
C SER A 73 12.91 13.58 8.39
N TYR A 74 12.15 14.30 9.22
CA TYR A 74 12.36 14.33 10.67
C TYR A 74 12.08 12.97 11.31
N VAL A 75 10.92 12.36 11.05
CA VAL A 75 10.56 11.03 11.59
C VAL A 75 11.60 9.98 11.18
N THR A 76 12.05 10.02 9.92
CA THR A 76 13.10 9.10 9.45
C THR A 76 14.41 9.28 10.24
N ARG A 77 14.81 10.52 10.56
CA ARG A 77 15.98 10.79 11.42
C ARG A 77 15.78 10.30 12.85
N VAL A 78 14.57 10.39 13.39
CA VAL A 78 14.24 9.83 14.72
C VAL A 78 14.43 8.32 14.71
N HIS A 79 13.95 7.61 13.68
CA HIS A 79 14.20 6.17 13.53
C HIS A 79 15.69 5.84 13.51
N ASP A 80 16.47 6.57 12.72
CA ASP A 80 17.91 6.34 12.60
C ASP A 80 18.67 6.64 13.89
N SER A 81 18.27 7.69 14.61
CA SER A 81 18.83 8.04 15.91
C SER A 81 18.56 6.95 16.94
N LEU A 82 17.32 6.44 17.00
CA LEU A 82 16.95 5.34 17.88
C LEU A 82 17.75 4.07 17.59
N LEU A 83 17.84 3.65 16.32
CA LEU A 83 18.62 2.48 15.92
C LEU A 83 20.10 2.62 16.31
N LYS A 84 20.72 3.77 16.03
CA LYS A 84 22.12 4.05 16.42
C LYS A 84 22.32 4.02 17.94
N LYS A 85 21.41 4.63 18.71
CA LYS A 85 21.46 4.70 20.17
C LYS A 85 21.34 3.31 20.81
N VAL A 86 20.38 2.51 20.36
CA VAL A 86 20.07 1.20 20.97
C VAL A 86 21.08 0.13 20.54
N LEU A 87 21.47 0.12 19.26
CA LEU A 87 22.31 -0.93 18.69
C LEU A 87 23.81 -0.61 18.74
N LYS A 88 24.20 0.61 19.13
CA LYS A 88 25.58 1.00 19.46
C LYS A 88 26.63 0.62 18.40
N GLY A 89 26.28 0.78 17.11
CA GLY A 89 27.18 0.50 15.98
C GLY A 89 27.20 -0.95 15.50
N GLU A 90 26.39 -1.84 16.08
CA GLU A 90 26.19 -3.18 15.54
C GLU A 90 25.53 -3.14 14.15
N LYS A 91 25.76 -4.19 13.37
CA LYS A 91 25.18 -4.32 12.02
C LYS A 91 23.67 -4.56 12.11
N TYR A 92 22.93 -3.82 11.31
CA TYR A 92 21.49 -3.98 11.05
C TYR A 92 21.18 -3.49 9.63
N LEU A 93 20.01 -3.85 9.10
CA LEU A 93 19.52 -3.32 7.83
C LEU A 93 18.09 -2.79 8.02
N LYS A 94 17.92 -1.46 7.94
CA LYS A 94 16.59 -0.84 7.95
C LYS A 94 16.00 -0.93 6.54
N LEU A 95 14.85 -1.59 6.40
CA LEU A 95 14.19 -1.84 5.12
C LEU A 95 13.21 -0.71 4.77
N TYR A 96 12.42 -0.27 5.75
CA TYR A 96 11.40 0.76 5.54
C TYR A 96 11.35 1.74 6.71
N SER A 97 10.89 2.96 6.44
CA SER A 97 10.47 3.92 7.47
C SER A 97 9.03 4.32 7.17
N TYR A 98 8.16 4.00 8.10
CA TYR A 98 6.75 4.34 8.11
C TYR A 98 6.57 5.60 8.95
N HIS A 99 6.01 6.64 8.35
CA HIS A 99 5.78 7.91 9.05
C HIS A 99 4.33 8.37 8.98
N TYR A 100 3.58 7.97 7.94
CA TYR A 100 2.27 8.56 7.67
C TYR A 100 1.15 8.03 8.59
N LEU A 101 0.83 6.73 8.51
CA LEU A 101 -0.22 6.09 9.34
C LEU A 101 0.32 5.54 10.66
N ILE A 102 1.54 5.03 10.64
CA ILE A 102 2.25 4.54 11.81
C ILE A 102 3.61 5.23 11.87
N ASN A 103 4.11 5.47 13.09
CA ASN A 103 5.47 5.94 13.33
C ASN A 103 6.32 4.72 13.67
N GLY A 104 7.08 4.24 12.70
CA GLY A 104 7.79 2.97 12.85
C GLY A 104 8.68 2.62 11.69
N PHE A 105 9.35 1.48 11.77
CA PHE A 105 10.23 1.00 10.73
C PHE A 105 10.28 -0.52 10.69
N ALA A 106 10.60 -1.05 9.51
CA ALA A 106 10.96 -2.46 9.34
C ALA A 106 12.49 -2.57 9.35
N VAL A 107 13.03 -3.51 10.15
CA VAL A 107 14.49 -3.69 10.29
C VAL A 107 14.84 -5.17 10.39
N LEU A 108 15.87 -5.60 9.66
CA LEU A 108 16.53 -6.89 9.83
C LEU A 108 17.53 -6.80 10.97
N VAL A 109 17.28 -7.55 12.03
CA VAL A 109 18.08 -7.60 13.25
C VAL A 109 18.07 -9.00 13.86
N THR A 110 18.98 -9.26 14.81
CA THR A 110 18.99 -10.48 15.61
C THR A 110 17.89 -10.44 16.67
N GLN A 111 17.51 -11.59 17.23
CA GLN A 111 16.56 -11.67 18.34
C GLN A 111 16.99 -10.81 19.55
N GLN A 112 18.30 -10.80 19.85
CA GLN A 112 18.85 -10.03 20.97
C GLN A 112 18.78 -8.52 20.72
N GLN A 113 19.00 -8.09 19.48
CA GLN A 113 18.83 -6.70 19.06
C GLN A 113 17.36 -6.28 19.13
N ALA A 114 16.44 -7.11 18.64
CA ALA A 114 14.99 -6.88 18.77
C ALA A 114 14.57 -6.76 20.24
N GLY A 115 15.10 -7.62 21.12
CA GLY A 115 14.87 -7.55 22.57
C GLY A 115 15.43 -6.30 23.25
N ARG A 116 16.47 -5.67 22.70
CA ARG A 116 16.95 -4.35 23.18
C ARG A 116 16.08 -3.21 22.65
N LEU A 117 15.61 -3.30 21.41
CA LEU A 117 14.66 -2.33 20.85
C LEU A 117 13.37 -2.29 21.67
N SER A 118 12.80 -3.44 22.04
CA SER A 118 11.57 -3.52 22.82
C SER A 118 11.69 -2.94 24.24
N ARG A 119 12.90 -2.87 24.79
CA ARG A 119 13.19 -2.27 26.11
C ARG A 119 13.43 -0.75 26.05
N SER A 120 13.52 -0.16 24.86
CA SER A 120 13.66 1.29 24.72
C SER A 120 12.40 2.00 25.18
N SER A 121 12.54 3.08 25.95
CA SER A 121 11.41 3.91 26.38
C SER A 121 10.58 4.46 25.23
N ASP A 122 11.22 4.66 24.07
CA ASP A 122 10.67 5.30 22.87
C ASP A 122 9.86 4.32 22.00
N VAL A 123 10.03 3.00 22.21
CA VAL A 123 9.39 1.93 21.44
C VAL A 123 8.08 1.51 22.10
N ALA A 124 7.02 1.41 21.32
CA ALA A 124 5.72 0.91 21.74
C ALA A 124 5.59 -0.60 21.52
N ASN A 125 6.02 -1.10 20.35
CA ASN A 125 5.89 -2.50 20.00
C ASN A 125 7.02 -2.97 19.06
N VAL A 126 7.35 -4.26 19.14
CA VAL A 126 8.28 -4.96 18.25
C VAL A 126 7.63 -6.28 17.86
N VAL A 127 7.24 -6.42 16.59
CA VAL A 127 6.57 -7.62 16.08
C VAL A 127 7.37 -8.22 14.94
N LEU A 128 7.36 -9.56 14.86
CA LEU A 128 7.99 -10.28 13.76
C LEU A 128 7.20 -10.04 12.47
N ASP A 129 7.90 -9.81 11.36
CA ASP A 129 7.28 -9.77 10.04
C ASP A 129 6.92 -11.18 9.56
N PHE A 130 5.69 -11.38 9.10
CA PHE A 130 5.17 -12.68 8.68
C PHE A 130 4.42 -12.58 7.34
N SER A 131 4.32 -13.69 6.63
CA SER A 131 3.68 -13.73 5.31
C SER A 131 2.18 -14.00 5.45
N VAL A 132 1.37 -13.33 4.63
CA VAL A 132 -0.07 -13.56 4.50
C VAL A 132 -0.37 -14.24 3.16
N ARG A 133 -1.55 -14.87 3.03
CA ARG A 133 -2.00 -15.53 1.80
C ARG A 133 -3.07 -14.71 1.11
N THR A 134 -3.08 -14.74 -0.22
CA THR A 134 -4.15 -14.18 -1.04
C THR A 134 -5.45 -14.95 -0.82
N ALA A 135 -6.58 -14.25 -0.84
CA ALA A 135 -7.89 -14.84 -0.67
C ALA A 135 -8.93 -14.03 -1.45
N THR A 136 -9.51 -14.59 -2.52
CA THR A 136 -10.71 -14.02 -3.16
C THR A 136 -11.57 -15.06 -3.89
N THR A 137 -12.87 -14.75 -4.00
CA THR A 137 -13.89 -15.36 -4.89
C THR A 137 -14.82 -14.25 -5.45
N HIS A 138 -15.54 -14.56 -6.53
CA HIS A 138 -16.24 -13.70 -7.52
C HIS A 138 -17.40 -12.78 -7.03
N THR A 139 -17.93 -11.96 -7.97
CA THR A 139 -19.38 -11.89 -8.39
C THR A 139 -20.14 -10.54 -8.26
N PRO A 140 -20.07 -9.62 -9.26
CA PRO A 140 -20.97 -8.45 -9.35
C PRO A 140 -22.45 -8.79 -9.55
N GLN A 141 -22.75 -9.77 -10.41
CA GLN A 141 -24.12 -10.15 -10.76
C GLN A 141 -24.87 -10.76 -9.55
N PHE A 142 -24.15 -11.45 -8.68
CA PHE A 142 -24.69 -12.00 -7.43
C PHE A 142 -25.25 -10.90 -6.51
N LEU A 143 -24.67 -9.70 -6.56
CA LEU A 143 -25.04 -8.57 -5.70
C LEU A 143 -26.17 -7.69 -6.27
N GLY A 144 -26.69 -7.99 -7.47
CA GLY A 144 -27.83 -7.25 -8.06
C GLY A 144 -27.55 -5.78 -8.41
N LEU A 145 -26.28 -5.38 -8.54
CA LEU A 145 -25.88 -3.98 -8.73
C LEU A 145 -26.43 -3.30 -10.00
N PRO A 146 -26.54 -3.97 -11.17
CA PRO A 146 -27.02 -3.33 -12.39
C PRO A 146 -28.44 -2.77 -12.27
N GLN A 147 -29.29 -3.40 -11.47
CA GLN A 147 -30.66 -2.95 -11.18
C GLN A 147 -30.77 -2.19 -9.84
N GLY A 148 -29.67 -2.08 -9.09
CA GLY A 148 -29.59 -1.48 -7.77
C GLY A 148 -28.83 -0.16 -7.78
N ALA A 149 -27.80 -0.06 -6.95
CA ALA A 149 -27.05 1.17 -6.65
C ALA A 149 -26.55 1.93 -7.90
N TRP A 150 -26.24 1.24 -9.01
CA TRP A 150 -25.82 1.90 -10.24
C TRP A 150 -26.96 2.70 -10.88
N SER A 151 -28.15 2.12 -10.99
CA SER A 151 -29.31 2.76 -11.63
C SER A 151 -29.79 4.00 -10.88
N GLN A 152 -29.63 4.02 -9.56
CA GLN A 152 -30.04 5.12 -8.70
C GLN A 152 -29.08 6.31 -8.75
N ASN A 153 -27.81 6.07 -9.14
CA ASN A 153 -26.73 7.06 -9.07
C ASN A 153 -26.13 7.40 -10.45
N GLY A 154 -26.95 7.47 -11.51
CA GLY A 154 -26.50 7.93 -12.83
C GLY A 154 -25.95 6.85 -13.77
N GLY A 155 -26.15 5.57 -13.44
CA GLY A 155 -25.77 4.43 -14.27
C GLY A 155 -24.29 4.08 -14.21
N PHE A 156 -23.88 3.08 -14.99
CA PHE A 156 -22.49 2.62 -15.05
C PHE A 156 -21.51 3.69 -15.59
N GLU A 157 -22.00 4.69 -16.32
CA GLU A 157 -21.21 5.79 -16.89
C GLU A 157 -20.63 6.75 -15.85
N THR A 158 -21.17 6.74 -14.63
CA THR A 158 -20.71 7.60 -13.51
C THR A 158 -20.45 6.83 -12.21
N ALA A 159 -20.71 5.52 -12.18
CA ALA A 159 -20.61 4.70 -10.97
C ALA A 159 -19.19 4.66 -10.38
N GLY A 160 -19.02 5.34 -9.25
CA GLY A 160 -17.74 5.47 -8.53
C GLY A 160 -16.82 6.56 -9.07
N GLU A 161 -17.29 7.42 -9.98
CA GLU A 161 -16.49 8.50 -10.54
C GLU A 161 -15.96 9.45 -9.44
N GLY A 162 -14.67 9.76 -9.51
CA GLY A 162 -13.99 10.63 -8.53
C GLY A 162 -13.55 9.92 -7.25
N ILE A 163 -13.83 8.62 -7.12
CA ILE A 163 -13.36 7.77 -6.03
C ILE A 163 -12.11 7.03 -6.48
N VAL A 164 -11.08 7.00 -5.63
CA VAL A 164 -9.88 6.18 -5.82
C VAL A 164 -9.94 4.96 -4.90
N ILE A 165 -9.77 3.76 -5.44
CA ILE A 165 -9.76 2.50 -4.71
C ILE A 165 -8.33 1.98 -4.62
N GLY A 166 -7.80 1.84 -3.39
CA GLY A 166 -6.47 1.30 -3.15
C GLY A 166 -6.49 -0.22 -2.99
N PHE A 167 -5.63 -0.92 -3.74
CA PHE A 167 -5.43 -2.37 -3.63
C PHE A 167 -4.06 -2.69 -3.03
N VAL A 168 -4.03 -3.62 -2.08
CA VAL A 168 -2.79 -4.24 -1.57
C VAL A 168 -2.83 -5.70 -1.99
N ASP A 169 -2.17 -5.99 -3.12
CA ASP A 169 -2.27 -7.28 -3.80
C ASP A 169 -0.95 -7.61 -4.53
N THR A 170 -0.94 -8.62 -5.40
CA THR A 170 0.24 -9.12 -6.15
C THR A 170 0.77 -8.16 -7.21
N GLY A 171 0.04 -7.09 -7.52
CA GLY A 171 0.39 -6.09 -8.51
C GLY A 171 -0.79 -5.73 -9.39
N ILE A 172 -0.51 -5.13 -10.55
CA ILE A 172 -1.50 -4.94 -11.61
C ILE A 172 -0.86 -5.08 -13.00
N ASP A 173 -1.56 -5.70 -13.94
CA ASP A 173 -1.24 -5.60 -15.37
C ASP A 173 -1.83 -4.29 -15.93
N PRO A 174 -1.00 -3.27 -16.20
CA PRO A 174 -1.48 -1.97 -16.68
C PRO A 174 -2.00 -2.03 -18.11
N THR A 175 -1.69 -3.09 -18.86
CA THR A 175 -2.10 -3.26 -20.26
C THR A 175 -3.49 -3.91 -20.39
N HIS A 176 -4.03 -4.43 -19.29
CA HIS A 176 -5.31 -5.12 -19.30
C HIS A 176 -6.45 -4.15 -19.69
N PRO A 177 -7.37 -4.51 -20.63
CA PRO A 177 -8.40 -3.61 -21.15
C PRO A 177 -9.33 -3.00 -20.10
N SER A 178 -9.48 -3.66 -18.95
CA SER A 178 -10.24 -3.14 -17.80
C SER A 178 -9.68 -1.87 -17.19
N PHE A 179 -8.42 -1.51 -17.47
CA PHE A 179 -7.75 -0.34 -16.90
C PHE A 179 -7.36 0.71 -17.95
N GLY A 180 -7.85 0.58 -19.18
CA GLY A 180 -7.66 1.61 -20.22
C GLY A 180 -8.47 2.87 -19.93
N ASP A 181 -7.94 4.04 -20.31
CA ASP A 181 -8.61 5.34 -20.16
C ASP A 181 -9.06 5.96 -21.50
N SER A 182 -8.83 5.26 -22.61
CA SER A 182 -8.96 5.79 -23.98
C SER A 182 -10.33 5.55 -24.63
N LYS A 183 -11.30 4.98 -23.91
CA LYS A 183 -12.55 4.44 -24.50
C LYS A 183 -13.80 5.29 -24.31
N SER A 184 -13.72 6.46 -23.67
CA SER A 184 -14.92 7.25 -23.36
C SER A 184 -14.81 8.69 -23.86
N ASP A 185 -15.90 9.19 -24.44
CA ASP A 185 -16.12 10.63 -24.68
C ASP A 185 -16.12 11.43 -23.34
N HIS A 186 -16.25 10.71 -22.23
CA HIS A 186 -16.12 11.18 -20.86
C HIS A 186 -14.80 10.73 -20.24
N LEU A 187 -13.76 11.55 -20.38
CA LEU A 187 -12.45 11.29 -19.76
C LEU A 187 -12.59 11.08 -18.25
N TYR A 188 -11.76 10.19 -17.69
CA TYR A 188 -11.64 10.07 -16.25
C TYR A 188 -11.20 11.41 -15.62
N PRO A 189 -11.90 11.90 -14.58
CA PRO A 189 -11.47 13.10 -13.88
C PRO A 189 -10.15 12.85 -13.19
N VAL A 190 -9.27 13.84 -13.19
CA VAL A 190 -8.05 13.80 -12.37
C VAL A 190 -8.47 14.00 -10.91
N PRO A 191 -8.25 13.05 -10.00
CA PRO A 191 -8.69 13.22 -8.62
C PRO A 191 -7.88 14.35 -7.97
N ALA A 192 -8.52 15.48 -7.66
CA ALA A 192 -7.87 16.73 -7.27
C ALA A 192 -6.97 16.61 -6.03
N HIS A 193 -7.22 15.62 -5.17
CA HIS A 193 -6.51 15.38 -3.92
C HIS A 193 -5.67 14.10 -3.92
N PHE A 194 -5.60 13.38 -5.04
CA PHE A 194 -4.80 12.17 -5.12
C PHE A 194 -3.33 12.51 -5.33
N SER A 195 -2.51 12.11 -4.36
CA SER A 195 -1.06 12.31 -4.36
C SER A 195 -0.29 11.00 -4.45
N GLY A 196 -0.93 9.94 -4.97
CA GLY A 196 -0.27 8.67 -5.19
C GLY A 196 0.84 8.77 -6.23
N ILE A 197 1.76 7.81 -6.17
CA ILE A 197 2.92 7.76 -7.05
C ILE A 197 2.69 6.63 -8.04
N CYS A 198 3.00 6.88 -9.31
CA CYS A 198 3.22 5.81 -10.27
C CYS A 198 4.72 5.50 -10.32
N GLU A 199 5.10 4.40 -9.69
CA GLU A 199 6.49 3.97 -9.65
C GLU A 199 6.94 3.44 -11.02
N VAL A 200 8.09 3.92 -11.50
CA VAL A 200 8.66 3.50 -12.79
C VAL A 200 9.77 2.50 -12.55
N THR A 201 9.65 1.34 -13.18
CA THR A 201 10.65 0.26 -13.14
C THR A 201 10.84 -0.29 -14.55
N ARG A 202 11.79 -1.22 -14.75
CA ARG A 202 12.00 -1.89 -16.03
C ARG A 202 10.72 -2.56 -16.55
N ASP A 203 10.01 -3.26 -15.67
CA ASP A 203 8.83 -4.08 -16.02
C ASP A 203 7.51 -3.31 -15.82
N PHE A 204 7.59 -2.04 -15.42
CA PHE A 204 6.46 -1.13 -15.26
C PHE A 204 6.90 0.27 -15.72
N PRO A 205 7.05 0.49 -17.05
CA PRO A 205 7.65 1.70 -17.58
C PRO A 205 6.76 2.93 -17.42
N SER A 206 7.33 4.11 -17.68
CA SER A 206 6.57 5.36 -17.74
C SER A 206 5.40 5.24 -18.72
N GLY A 207 4.22 5.70 -18.30
CA GLY A 207 2.97 5.55 -19.05
C GLY A 207 2.13 4.32 -18.68
N SER A 208 2.61 3.46 -17.77
CA SER A 208 1.83 2.33 -17.25
C SER A 208 0.63 2.79 -16.40
N CYS A 209 0.77 3.89 -15.66
CA CYS A 209 -0.38 4.58 -15.07
C CYS A 209 -1.00 5.56 -16.06
N ASN A 210 -2.30 5.72 -15.97
CA ASN A 210 -3.11 6.58 -16.83
C ASN A 210 -4.22 7.25 -15.98
N ARG A 211 -5.29 7.76 -16.59
CA ARG A 211 -6.36 8.41 -15.81
C ARG A 211 -7.31 7.43 -15.09
N LYS A 212 -7.25 6.14 -15.43
CA LYS A 212 -7.96 5.06 -14.76
C LYS A 212 -7.08 4.46 -13.67
N LEU A 213 -5.92 3.90 -14.01
CA LEU A 213 -4.92 3.44 -13.05
C LEU A 213 -4.03 4.62 -12.65
N VAL A 214 -4.38 5.32 -11.56
CA VAL A 214 -3.76 6.61 -11.21
C VAL A 214 -2.48 6.49 -10.37
N GLY A 215 -2.22 5.35 -9.74
CA GLY A 215 -1.02 5.12 -8.93
C GLY A 215 -0.68 3.65 -8.80
N ALA A 216 0.61 3.36 -8.68
CA ALA A 216 1.13 2.01 -8.61
C ALA A 216 2.45 2.02 -7.81
N ARG A 217 2.55 1.16 -6.81
CA ARG A 217 3.67 1.05 -5.87
C ARG A 217 3.92 -0.41 -5.56
N HIS A 218 5.15 -0.76 -5.21
CA HIS A 218 5.47 -2.09 -4.71
C HIS A 218 6.31 -2.05 -3.43
N PHE A 219 6.32 -3.19 -2.70
CA PHE A 219 7.01 -3.34 -1.42
C PHE A 219 7.62 -4.75 -1.29
N ALA A 220 8.76 -5.00 -1.94
CA ALA A 220 9.39 -6.34 -1.98
C ALA A 220 10.58 -6.51 -1.00
N ALA A 221 11.09 -5.45 -0.37
CA ALA A 221 12.37 -5.49 0.34
C ALA A 221 12.39 -6.52 1.49
N SER A 222 11.29 -6.66 2.24
CA SER A 222 11.20 -7.66 3.31
C SER A 222 11.18 -9.08 2.75
N ALA A 223 10.37 -9.35 1.72
CA ALA A 223 10.29 -10.65 1.09
C ALA A 223 11.66 -11.09 0.51
N ILE A 224 12.35 -10.17 -0.16
CA ILE A 224 13.71 -10.39 -0.69
C ILE A 224 14.69 -10.68 0.45
N THR A 225 14.68 -9.86 1.50
CA THR A 225 15.59 -10.00 2.64
C THR A 225 15.36 -11.29 3.42
N ARG A 226 14.11 -11.73 3.53
CA ARG A 226 13.71 -12.98 4.20
C ARG A 226 13.94 -14.22 3.33
N GLY A 227 14.35 -14.06 2.07
CA GLY A 227 14.61 -15.17 1.14
C GLY A 227 13.34 -15.89 0.67
N ILE A 228 12.18 -15.25 0.76
CA ILE A 228 10.88 -15.80 0.34
C ILE A 228 10.40 -15.25 -1.01
N PHE A 229 11.12 -14.27 -1.56
CA PHE A 229 10.82 -13.67 -2.86
C PHE A 229 11.35 -14.56 -4.00
N ASN A 230 10.47 -15.04 -4.85
CA ASN A 230 10.80 -15.89 -5.98
C ASN A 230 10.95 -15.06 -7.26
N MET A 231 12.19 -14.71 -7.65
CA MET A 231 12.45 -13.88 -8.84
C MET A 231 12.01 -14.50 -10.18
N THR A 232 11.59 -15.77 -10.21
CA THR A 232 11.03 -16.41 -11.41
C THR A 232 9.52 -16.21 -11.56
N GLN A 233 8.84 -15.78 -10.49
CA GLN A 233 7.38 -15.61 -10.43
C GLN A 233 7.01 -14.18 -9.99
N ASP A 234 7.76 -13.62 -9.05
CA ASP A 234 7.54 -12.32 -8.47
C ASP A 234 8.32 -11.22 -9.19
N TYR A 235 7.73 -10.02 -9.24
CA TYR A 235 8.36 -8.82 -9.75
C TYR A 235 8.62 -7.83 -8.61
N ALA A 236 9.85 -7.30 -8.54
CA ALA A 236 10.17 -6.18 -7.67
C ALA A 236 9.75 -4.87 -8.35
N SER A 237 8.47 -4.81 -8.72
CA SER A 237 7.81 -3.71 -9.39
C SER A 237 6.30 -3.77 -9.12
N PRO A 238 5.52 -2.74 -9.50
CA PRO A 238 4.07 -2.81 -9.40
C PRO A 238 3.40 -3.80 -10.38
N PHE A 239 4.16 -4.41 -11.30
CA PHE A 239 3.62 -5.33 -12.29
C PHE A 239 3.13 -6.63 -11.64
N ASP A 240 2.00 -7.13 -12.10
CA ASP A 240 1.42 -8.38 -11.61
C ASP A 240 2.03 -9.60 -12.30
N GLY A 241 2.83 -10.38 -11.58
CA GLY A 241 3.36 -11.66 -12.06
C GLY A 241 2.44 -12.86 -11.82
N ASP A 242 1.42 -12.71 -10.97
CA ASP A 242 0.54 -13.80 -10.52
C ASP A 242 -0.83 -13.74 -11.22
N GLY A 243 -1.43 -12.56 -11.29
CA GLY A 243 -2.74 -12.31 -11.87
C GLY A 243 -3.84 -12.05 -10.84
N HIS A 244 -3.66 -12.43 -9.57
CA HIS A 244 -4.64 -12.21 -8.52
C HIS A 244 -4.97 -10.72 -8.32
N GLY A 245 -3.96 -9.84 -8.32
CA GLY A 245 -4.15 -8.40 -8.19
C GLY A 245 -4.92 -7.78 -9.35
N THR A 246 -4.56 -8.14 -10.58
CA THR A 246 -5.26 -7.71 -11.80
C THR A 246 -6.72 -8.17 -11.80
N HIS A 247 -6.97 -9.43 -11.43
CA HIS A 247 -8.32 -9.98 -11.32
C HIS A 247 -9.13 -9.24 -10.26
N THR A 248 -8.59 -9.10 -9.05
CA THR A 248 -9.25 -8.42 -7.91
C THR A 248 -9.57 -6.96 -8.23
N ALA A 249 -8.61 -6.22 -8.78
CA ALA A 249 -8.82 -4.83 -9.20
C ALA A 249 -9.86 -4.72 -10.32
N SER A 250 -9.90 -5.68 -11.26
CA SER A 250 -10.89 -5.67 -12.35
C SER A 250 -12.33 -5.92 -11.84
N VAL A 251 -12.48 -6.75 -10.81
CA VAL A 251 -13.79 -7.02 -10.18
C VAL A 251 -14.30 -5.78 -9.45
N ALA A 252 -13.44 -5.03 -8.78
CA ALA A 252 -13.85 -3.85 -8.03
C ALA A 252 -14.01 -2.61 -8.93
N ALA A 253 -13.04 -2.33 -9.80
CA ALA A 253 -12.91 -1.06 -10.51
C ALA A 253 -12.74 -1.22 -12.02
N GLY A 254 -12.80 -2.43 -12.59
CA GLY A 254 -12.63 -2.61 -14.03
C GLY A 254 -13.66 -1.86 -14.86
N ASN A 255 -13.24 -1.33 -16.02
CA ASN A 255 -14.14 -0.71 -17.00
C ASN A 255 -15.35 -1.60 -17.30
N HIS A 256 -16.50 -0.97 -17.54
CA HIS A 256 -17.68 -1.67 -18.00
C HIS A 256 -17.50 -2.17 -19.45
N GLY A 257 -18.15 -3.28 -19.79
CA GLY A 257 -18.27 -3.75 -21.18
C GLY A 257 -17.02 -4.43 -21.74
N ILE A 258 -16.11 -4.93 -20.88
CA ILE A 258 -14.88 -5.60 -21.33
C ILE A 258 -15.21 -7.03 -21.75
N PRO A 259 -14.99 -7.44 -23.01
CA PRO A 259 -15.28 -8.81 -23.45
C PRO A 259 -14.44 -9.83 -22.68
N VAL A 260 -15.07 -10.86 -22.15
CA VAL A 260 -14.42 -12.00 -21.50
C VAL A 260 -14.21 -13.09 -22.54
N ILE A 261 -12.96 -13.30 -22.95
CA ILE A 261 -12.59 -14.30 -23.95
C ILE A 261 -11.60 -15.29 -23.33
N VAL A 262 -11.98 -16.56 -23.26
CA VAL A 262 -11.11 -17.63 -22.74
C VAL A 262 -11.03 -18.74 -23.77
N ALA A 263 -9.81 -19.11 -24.17
CA ALA A 263 -9.55 -20.11 -25.21
C ALA A 263 -10.34 -19.85 -26.52
N GLY A 264 -10.55 -18.58 -26.89
CA GLY A 264 -11.30 -18.19 -28.08
C GLY A 264 -12.83 -18.18 -27.93
N HIS A 265 -13.37 -18.51 -26.76
CA HIS A 265 -14.81 -18.49 -26.47
C HIS A 265 -15.21 -17.22 -25.73
N HIS A 266 -16.33 -16.62 -26.13
CA HIS A 266 -16.90 -15.44 -25.48
C HIS A 266 -17.84 -15.84 -24.33
N PHE A 267 -17.56 -15.33 -23.13
CA PHE A 267 -18.35 -15.57 -21.91
C PHE A 267 -19.19 -14.35 -21.48
N GLY A 268 -19.37 -13.39 -22.39
CA GLY A 268 -20.05 -12.13 -22.15
C GLY A 268 -19.08 -10.99 -21.82
N ASN A 269 -19.60 -9.93 -21.20
CA ASN A 269 -18.83 -8.73 -20.88
C ASN A 269 -18.68 -8.59 -19.36
N ALA A 270 -17.45 -8.36 -18.90
CA ALA A 270 -17.12 -8.04 -17.53
C ALA A 270 -17.31 -6.54 -17.24
N SER A 271 -17.49 -6.25 -15.96
CA SER A 271 -17.55 -4.90 -15.39
C SER A 271 -17.08 -4.97 -13.95
N GLY A 272 -16.36 -3.94 -13.52
CA GLY A 272 -16.13 -3.71 -12.10
C GLY A 272 -17.41 -3.28 -11.39
N MET A 273 -17.40 -3.36 -10.04
CA MET A 273 -18.45 -2.80 -9.16
C MET A 273 -18.57 -1.28 -9.30
N ALA A 274 -17.45 -0.60 -9.52
CA ALA A 274 -17.35 0.85 -9.68
C ALA A 274 -16.56 1.14 -10.98
N PRO A 275 -17.18 0.93 -12.16
CA PRO A 275 -16.46 0.97 -13.43
C PRO A 275 -15.85 2.34 -13.76
N ARG A 276 -16.23 3.41 -13.05
CA ARG A 276 -15.69 4.76 -13.24
C ARG A 276 -14.78 5.25 -12.11
N SER A 277 -14.51 4.44 -11.09
CA SER A 277 -13.49 4.75 -10.09
C SER A 277 -12.08 4.67 -10.66
N GLN A 278 -11.11 5.26 -9.98
CA GLN A 278 -9.69 5.12 -10.26
C GLN A 278 -9.00 4.15 -9.30
#